data_AF-A0A812C385-F1
#
_entry.id   AF-A0A812C385-F1
#
_cell.length_a   1.000
_cell.length_b   1.000
_cell.length_c   1.000
_cell.angle_alpha   90.00
_cell.angle_beta   90.00
_cell.angle_gamma   90.00
#
_symmetry.space_group_name_H-M   'P 1'
#
loop_
_entity.id
_entity.type
_entity.pdbx_description
1 polymer ?
#
loop_
_entity_poly.entity_id
_entity_poly.type
_entity_poly.pdbx_seq_one_letter_code
_entity_poly.pdbx_strand_id
1 'polypeptide(L)'
;MFSDDSQSSFGSNIDELLYEIVGNETLDKEVQETAKRCENEGKLSSILKLELKSKIQLKKFNKGESFTVEWREKEETQLTPEDLTRREELKERNKLSARKHRMKKKQEKADIQIEINELTVKNQNLQQIIKELESLKRKYINFGNLTEDKAT
;
A
#
# COMPACT_ATOMS: atom_id res chain seq x y z
N MET A 1 41.43 36.54 -27.38
CA MET A 1 40.83 37.18 -26.19
C MET A 1 39.40 37.51 -26.59
N PHE A 2 38.45 36.59 -26.38
CA PHE A 2 37.66 36.34 -25.15
C PHE A 2 36.78 37.53 -24.71
N SER A 3 35.45 37.28 -24.79
CA SER A 3 34.35 37.79 -23.94
C SER A 3 33.93 39.25 -24.14
N ASP A 4 32.67 39.68 -24.02
CA ASP A 4 31.34 39.09 -23.81
C ASP A 4 30.30 40.21 -24.11
N ASP A 5 29.01 39.95 -23.87
CA ASP A 5 27.88 40.90 -23.80
C ASP A 5 26.90 40.88 -24.98
N SER A 6 26.41 39.68 -25.27
CA SER A 6 25.07 39.50 -25.83
C SER A 6 24.02 39.53 -24.70
N GLN A 7 23.44 40.69 -24.42
CA GLN A 7 22.16 40.74 -23.71
C GLN A 7 21.02 40.35 -24.65
N SER A 8 20.65 39.06 -24.60
CA SER A 8 19.42 38.52 -25.20
C SER A 8 18.23 38.79 -24.25
N SER A 9 17.54 39.91 -24.46
CA SER A 9 16.38 40.34 -23.65
C SER A 9 15.01 39.99 -24.27
N PHE A 10 14.86 38.79 -24.83
CA PHE A 10 13.60 38.40 -25.53
C PHE A 10 12.98 37.08 -25.06
N GLY A 11 13.48 36.48 -23.96
CA GLY A 11 13.05 35.15 -23.52
C GLY A 11 11.95 35.12 -22.45
N SER A 12 11.66 36.21 -21.74
CA SER A 12 10.83 36.17 -20.52
C SER A 12 9.35 36.50 -20.72
N ASN A 13 8.92 36.94 -21.90
CA ASN A 13 7.57 37.47 -22.08
C ASN A 13 6.56 36.49 -22.69
N ILE A 14 6.98 35.30 -23.15
CA ILE A 14 6.06 34.33 -23.76
C ILE A 14 5.42 33.45 -22.69
N ASP A 15 6.19 32.99 -21.71
CA ASP A 15 5.68 32.14 -20.63
C ASP A 15 4.76 32.92 -19.67
N GLU A 16 5.06 34.20 -19.43
CA GLU A 16 4.22 35.09 -18.60
C GLU A 16 2.92 35.46 -19.33
N LEU A 17 2.98 35.70 -20.64
CA LEU A 17 1.81 35.94 -21.48
C LEU A 17 0.96 34.67 -21.69
N LEU A 18 1.56 33.48 -21.76
CA LEU A 18 0.81 32.21 -21.81
C LEU A 18 0.06 31.97 -20.49
N TYR A 19 0.68 32.32 -19.35
CA TYR A 19 0.03 32.21 -18.05
C TYR A 19 -1.08 33.24 -17.85
N GLU A 20 -0.96 34.46 -18.39
CA GLU A 20 -2.03 35.45 -18.38
C GLU A 20 -3.17 35.17 -19.37
N ILE A 21 -2.86 34.63 -20.57
CA ILE A 21 -3.88 34.26 -21.57
C ILE A 21 -4.67 33.03 -21.08
N VAL A 22 -4.01 32.03 -20.49
CA VAL A 22 -4.68 30.85 -19.90
C VAL A 22 -5.30 31.17 -18.53
N GLY A 23 -4.74 32.15 -17.80
CA GLY A 23 -5.17 32.53 -16.46
C GLY A 23 -6.47 33.36 -16.41
N ASN A 24 -6.89 33.94 -17.54
CA ASN A 24 -8.10 34.77 -17.62
C ASN A 24 -9.30 34.11 -18.32
N GLU A 25 -9.15 32.91 -18.86
CA GLU A 25 -10.30 32.09 -19.23
C GLU A 25 -10.76 31.34 -17.99
N THR A 26 -11.94 31.70 -17.48
CA THR A 26 -12.58 30.97 -16.38
C THR A 26 -12.48 29.48 -16.65
N LEU A 27 -11.73 28.77 -15.80
CA LEU A 27 -11.58 27.31 -15.85
C LEU A 27 -12.93 26.67 -16.17
N ASP A 28 -12.95 25.82 -17.19
CA ASP A 28 -14.19 25.25 -17.69
C ASP A 28 -15.00 24.64 -16.55
N LYS A 29 -16.31 24.91 -16.51
CA LYS A 29 -17.14 24.59 -15.32
C LYS A 29 -17.04 23.11 -14.93
N GLU A 30 -16.91 22.24 -15.93
CA GLU A 30 -16.72 20.79 -15.75
C GLU A 30 -15.39 20.46 -15.03
N VAL A 31 -14.31 21.21 -15.30
CA VAL A 31 -13.01 21.04 -14.62
C VAL A 31 -13.10 21.49 -13.16
N GLN A 32 -13.78 22.61 -12.89
CA GLN A 32 -13.97 23.09 -11.51
C GLN A 32 -14.82 22.13 -10.68
N GLU A 33 -15.90 21.60 -11.26
CA GLU A 33 -16.78 20.64 -10.58
C GLU A 33 -16.08 19.31 -10.31
N THR A 34 -15.29 18.81 -11.27
CA THR A 34 -14.54 17.56 -11.09
C THR A 34 -13.41 17.70 -10.09
N ALA A 35 -12.74 18.86 -10.03
CA ALA A 35 -11.75 19.17 -8.99
C ALA A 35 -12.38 19.13 -7.59
N LYS A 36 -13.55 19.77 -7.40
CA LYS A 36 -14.29 19.71 -6.13
C LYS A 36 -14.70 18.28 -5.75
N ARG A 37 -15.11 17.46 -6.72
CA ARG A 37 -15.42 16.04 -6.46
C ARG A 37 -14.18 15.25 -6.06
N CYS A 38 -13.04 15.47 -6.71
CA CYS A 38 -11.77 14.84 -6.34
C CYS A 38 -11.35 15.19 -4.91
N GLU A 39 -11.50 16.45 -4.52
CA GLU A 39 -11.20 16.91 -3.15
C GLU A 39 -12.10 16.24 -2.11
N ASN A 40 -13.41 16.16 -2.39
CA ASN A 40 -14.38 15.50 -1.51
C ASN A 40 -14.18 13.98 -1.40
N GLU A 41 -13.77 13.31 -2.48
CA GLU A 41 -13.57 11.85 -2.51
C GLU A 41 -12.17 11.42 -2.04
N GLY A 42 -11.21 12.34 -1.99
CA GLY A 42 -9.80 12.04 -1.71
C GLY A 42 -9.13 11.16 -2.78
N LYS A 43 -9.70 11.11 -3.99
CA LYS A 43 -9.24 10.23 -5.09
C LYS A 43 -9.08 11.02 -6.38
N LEU A 44 -7.95 10.80 -7.07
CA LEU A 44 -7.61 11.47 -8.33
C LEU A 44 -8.36 10.91 -9.55
N SER A 45 -9.16 9.86 -9.38
CA SER A 45 -9.77 9.15 -10.51
C SER A 45 -10.68 10.02 -11.38
N SER A 46 -11.37 11.00 -10.78
CA SER A 46 -12.34 11.85 -11.50
C SER A 46 -11.65 12.85 -12.42
N ILE A 47 -10.55 13.47 -11.98
CA ILE A 47 -9.77 14.39 -12.83
C ILE A 47 -9.02 13.63 -13.94
N LEU A 48 -8.48 12.44 -13.63
CA LEU A 48 -7.81 11.59 -14.64
C LEU A 48 -8.76 11.15 -15.75
N LYS A 49 -10.01 10.84 -15.42
CA LYS A 49 -11.04 10.50 -16.41
C LYS A 49 -11.33 11.68 -17.33
N LEU A 50 -11.41 12.89 -16.78
CA LEU A 50 -11.64 14.11 -17.55
C LEU A 50 -10.47 14.38 -18.51
N GLU A 51 -9.24 14.33 -18.00
CA GLU A 51 -8.04 14.51 -18.82
C GLU A 51 -7.97 13.47 -19.96
N LEU A 52 -8.24 12.21 -19.65
CA LEU A 52 -8.24 11.13 -20.63
C LEU A 52 -9.32 11.34 -21.69
N LYS A 53 -10.53 11.75 -21.29
CA LYS A 53 -11.64 12.11 -22.18
C LYS A 53 -11.21 13.21 -23.14
N SER A 54 -10.66 14.32 -22.63
CA SER A 54 -10.20 15.44 -23.45
C SER A 54 -9.07 15.04 -24.41
N LYS A 55 -8.11 14.23 -23.96
CA LYS A 55 -7.04 13.69 -24.81
C LYS A 55 -7.56 12.81 -25.93
N ILE A 56 -8.53 11.94 -25.65
CA ILE A 56 -9.18 11.10 -26.67
C ILE A 56 -9.94 11.97 -27.67
N GLN A 57 -10.68 12.95 -27.17
CA GLN A 57 -11.46 13.86 -28.01
C GLN A 57 -10.57 14.66 -28.95
N LEU A 58 -9.47 15.23 -28.44
CA LEU A 58 -8.49 15.96 -29.24
C LEU A 58 -7.83 15.06 -30.30
N LYS A 59 -7.46 13.83 -29.92
CA LYS A 59 -6.89 12.86 -30.87
C LYS A 59 -7.86 12.51 -32.00
N LYS A 60 -9.16 12.33 -31.70
CA LYS A 60 -10.20 12.07 -32.71
C LYS A 60 -10.42 13.27 -33.62
N PHE A 61 -10.52 14.47 -33.04
CA PHE A 61 -10.66 15.72 -33.77
C PHE A 61 -9.51 15.91 -34.77
N ASN A 62 -8.27 15.72 -34.34
CA ASN A 62 -7.08 15.84 -35.20
C ASN A 62 -7.04 14.81 -36.34
N LYS A 63 -7.74 13.67 -36.19
CA LYS A 63 -7.85 12.62 -37.21
C LYS A 63 -9.09 12.78 -38.10
N GLY A 64 -9.95 13.75 -37.83
CA GLY A 64 -11.24 13.91 -38.51
C GLY A 64 -12.24 12.78 -38.21
N GLU A 65 -12.02 12.01 -37.14
CA GLU A 65 -12.89 10.91 -36.74
C GLU A 65 -14.09 11.44 -35.93
N SER A 66 -15.29 10.91 -36.21
CA SER A 66 -16.50 11.26 -35.46
C SER A 66 -16.41 10.83 -33.98
N PHE A 67 -17.02 11.63 -33.11
CA PHE A 67 -17.13 11.34 -31.67
C PHE A 67 -18.07 10.18 -31.36
N THR A 68 -18.82 9.66 -32.34
CA THR A 68 -19.68 8.50 -32.17
C THR A 68 -18.86 7.26 -31.84
N VAL A 69 -19.10 6.70 -30.65
CA VAL A 69 -18.57 5.39 -30.25
C VAL A 69 -19.51 4.34 -30.82
N GLU A 70 -19.07 3.64 -31.86
CA GLU A 70 -19.76 2.44 -32.31
C GLU A 70 -19.50 1.33 -31.30
N TRP A 71 -20.50 1.07 -30.46
CA TRP A 71 -20.49 -0.07 -29.57
C TRP A 71 -20.68 -1.33 -30.39
N ARG A 72 -19.58 -1.99 -30.72
CA ARG A 72 -19.63 -3.32 -31.33
C ARG A 72 -19.80 -4.34 -30.22
N GLU A 73 -20.84 -5.17 -30.32
CA GLU A 73 -21.05 -6.28 -29.39
C GLU A 73 -19.85 -7.22 -29.51
N LYS A 74 -19.25 -7.57 -28.37
CA LYS A 74 -18.03 -8.37 -28.35
C LYS A 74 -18.38 -9.77 -28.84
N GLU A 75 -17.80 -10.19 -29.96
CA GLU A 75 -17.99 -11.55 -30.46
C GLU A 75 -17.53 -12.56 -29.41
N GLU A 76 -18.42 -13.50 -29.06
CA GLU A 76 -18.12 -14.58 -28.14
C GLU A 76 -17.11 -15.54 -28.78
N THR A 77 -15.84 -15.32 -28.46
CA THR A 77 -14.77 -16.22 -28.88
C THR A 77 -14.97 -17.55 -28.14
N GLN A 78 -15.34 -18.61 -28.86
CA GLN A 78 -15.46 -19.94 -28.28
C GLN A 78 -14.09 -20.42 -27.82
N LEU A 79 -14.01 -20.95 -26.58
CA LEU A 79 -12.78 -21.49 -26.04
C LEU A 79 -12.30 -22.65 -26.92
N THR A 80 -11.03 -22.63 -27.31
CA THR A 80 -10.46 -23.77 -28.03
C THR A 80 -10.35 -24.98 -27.08
N PRO A 81 -10.30 -26.21 -27.61
CA PRO A 81 -10.07 -27.40 -26.79
C PRO A 81 -8.79 -27.30 -25.95
N GLU A 82 -7.77 -26.64 -26.47
CA GLU A 82 -6.49 -26.39 -25.79
C GLU A 82 -6.63 -25.38 -24.63
N ASP A 83 -7.46 -24.35 -24.78
CA ASP A 83 -7.76 -23.42 -23.69
C ASP A 83 -8.54 -24.08 -22.56
N LEU A 84 -9.41 -25.07 -22.88
CA LEU A 84 -10.15 -25.83 -21.87
C LEU A 84 -9.22 -26.69 -21.01
N THR A 85 -8.30 -27.43 -21.63
CA THR A 85 -7.34 -28.26 -20.89
C THR A 85 -6.42 -27.40 -20.03
N ARG A 86 -5.87 -26.31 -20.57
CA ARG A 86 -5.05 -25.36 -19.81
C ARG A 86 -5.80 -24.77 -18.61
N ARG A 87 -7.10 -24.50 -18.76
CA ARG A 87 -7.94 -23.99 -17.67
C ARG A 87 -8.15 -25.04 -16.58
N GLU A 88 -8.29 -26.31 -16.94
CA GLU A 88 -8.41 -27.41 -15.97
C GLU A 88 -7.11 -27.62 -15.19
N GLU A 89 -5.97 -27.61 -15.86
CA GLU A 89 -4.65 -27.68 -15.20
C GLU A 89 -4.45 -26.53 -14.21
N LEU A 90 -4.81 -25.31 -14.59
CA LEU A 90 -4.73 -24.14 -13.70
C LEU A 90 -5.66 -24.30 -12.48
N LYS A 91 -6.87 -24.83 -12.67
CA LYS A 91 -7.79 -25.11 -11.55
C LYS A 91 -7.20 -26.11 -10.58
N GLU A 92 -6.64 -27.23 -11.07
CA GLU A 92 -6.04 -28.23 -10.20
C GLU A 92 -4.78 -27.70 -9.50
N ARG A 93 -3.93 -26.93 -10.18
CA ARG A 93 -2.78 -26.25 -9.55
C ARG A 93 -3.20 -25.25 -8.48
N ASN A 94 -4.26 -24.47 -8.72
CA ASN A 94 -4.80 -23.52 -7.75
C ASN A 94 -5.36 -24.27 -6.53
N LYS A 95 -6.12 -25.33 -6.75
CA LYS A 95 -6.66 -26.20 -5.68
C LYS A 95 -5.56 -26.79 -4.80
N LEU A 96 -4.48 -27.29 -5.40
CA LEU A 96 -3.30 -27.76 -4.66
C LEU A 96 -2.64 -26.64 -3.86
N SER A 97 -2.47 -25.47 -4.47
CA SER A 97 -1.87 -24.30 -3.83
C SER A 97 -2.71 -23.79 -2.65
N ALA A 98 -4.04 -23.73 -2.81
CA ALA A 98 -4.98 -23.36 -1.76
C ALA A 98 -4.95 -24.37 -0.60
N ARG A 99 -4.88 -25.67 -0.89
CA ARG A 99 -4.71 -26.70 0.14
C ARG A 99 -3.39 -26.53 0.88
N LYS A 100 -2.28 -26.33 0.17
CA LYS A 100 -0.95 -26.11 0.77
C LYS A 100 -0.96 -24.87 1.67
N HIS A 101 -1.54 -23.77 1.21
CA HIS A 101 -1.66 -22.54 2.00
C HIS A 101 -2.48 -22.76 3.29
N ARG A 102 -3.65 -23.43 3.18
CA ARG A 102 -4.48 -23.76 4.36
C ARG A 102 -3.74 -24.64 5.36
N MET A 103 -3.02 -25.65 4.88
CA MET A 103 -2.22 -26.54 5.73
C MET A 103 -1.09 -25.77 6.41
N LYS A 104 -0.36 -24.92 5.67
CA LYS A 104 0.71 -24.08 6.24
C LYS A 104 0.18 -23.19 7.36
N LYS A 105 -0.94 -22.49 7.13
CA LYS A 105 -1.57 -21.63 8.14
C LYS A 105 -2.03 -22.42 9.37
N LYS A 106 -2.48 -23.67 9.20
CA LYS A 106 -2.84 -24.53 10.33
C LYS A 106 -1.59 -24.94 11.12
N GLN A 107 -0.51 -25.27 10.44
CA GLN A 107 0.76 -25.63 11.07
C GLN A 107 1.35 -24.43 11.84
N GLU A 108 1.45 -23.26 11.21
CA GLU A 108 1.94 -22.04 11.86
C GLU A 108 1.17 -21.72 13.14
N LYS A 109 -0.16 -21.91 13.17
CA LYS A 109 -0.96 -21.76 14.39
C LYS A 109 -0.62 -22.80 15.46
N ALA A 110 -0.40 -24.04 15.06
CA ALA A 110 -0.02 -25.10 15.99
C ALA A 110 1.36 -24.82 16.59
N ASP A 111 2.33 -24.41 15.77
CA ASP A 111 3.69 -24.09 16.18
C ASP A 111 3.69 -22.92 17.19
N ILE A 112 2.95 -21.84 16.90
CA ILE A 112 2.78 -20.71 17.84
C ILE A 112 2.18 -21.18 19.17
N GLN A 113 1.18 -22.07 19.15
CA GLN A 113 0.57 -22.56 20.37
C GLN A 113 1.54 -23.41 21.20
N ILE A 114 2.38 -24.22 20.54
CA ILE A 114 3.43 -24.98 21.20
C ILE A 114 4.42 -24.02 21.86
N GLU A 115 4.88 -23.00 21.14
CA GLU A 115 5.81 -21.99 21.66
C GLU A 115 5.24 -21.23 22.86
N ILE A 116 3.96 -20.82 22.81
CA ILE A 116 3.27 -20.19 23.94
C ILE A 116 3.30 -21.10 25.17
N ASN A 117 3.00 -22.40 24.99
CA ASN A 117 2.99 -23.35 26.09
C ASN A 117 4.40 -23.53 26.68
N GLU A 118 5.42 -23.67 25.84
CA GLU A 118 6.81 -23.78 26.28
C GLU A 118 7.28 -22.53 27.06
N LEU A 119 6.99 -21.34 26.53
CA LEU A 119 7.34 -20.08 27.18
C LEU A 119 6.58 -19.90 28.50
N THR A 120 5.33 -20.35 28.57
CA THR A 120 4.52 -20.30 29.80
C THR A 120 5.15 -21.18 30.89
N VAL A 121 5.53 -22.41 30.55
CA VAL A 121 6.20 -23.32 31.49
C VAL A 121 7.55 -22.75 31.94
N LYS A 122 8.36 -22.23 31.01
CA LYS A 122 9.65 -21.59 31.34
C LYS A 122 9.46 -20.40 32.27
N ASN A 123 8.46 -19.56 32.03
CA ASN A 123 8.16 -18.40 32.87
C ASN A 123 7.75 -18.83 34.28
N GLN A 124 6.86 -19.82 34.39
CA GLN A 124 6.45 -20.38 35.69
C GLN A 124 7.65 -20.90 36.49
N ASN A 125 8.54 -21.65 35.85
CA ASN A 125 9.76 -22.16 36.50
C ASN A 125 10.68 -21.02 36.97
N LEU A 126 10.90 -20.01 36.13
CA LEU A 126 11.73 -18.86 36.49
C LEU A 126 11.11 -18.05 37.64
N GLN A 127 9.79 -17.86 37.66
CA GLN A 127 9.09 -17.22 38.76
C GLN A 127 9.24 -18.00 40.07
N GLN A 128 9.21 -19.33 40.01
CA GLN A 128 9.43 -20.17 41.18
C GLN A 128 10.86 -20.00 41.72
N ILE A 129 11.87 -20.03 40.83
CA ILE A 129 13.27 -19.80 41.20
C ILE A 129 13.44 -18.41 41.84
N ILE A 130 12.82 -17.38 41.28
CA ILE A 130 12.86 -16.02 41.85
C ILE A 130 12.29 -16.02 43.27
N LYS A 131 11.12 -16.64 43.49
CA LYS A 131 10.51 -16.73 44.83
C LYS A 131 11.41 -17.46 45.83
N GLU A 132 12.06 -18.53 45.41
CA GLU A 132 13.01 -19.28 46.23
C GLU A 132 14.22 -18.42 46.61
N LEU A 133 14.82 -17.73 45.64
CA LEU A 133 15.95 -16.82 45.86
C LEU A 133 15.58 -15.64 46.75
N GLU A 134 14.40 -15.04 46.56
CA GLU A 134 13.90 -13.97 47.45
C GLU A 134 13.65 -14.46 48.87
N SER A 135 13.14 -15.68 49.03
CA SER A 135 12.98 -16.32 50.34
C SER A 135 14.33 -16.52 51.02
N LEU A 136 15.33 -17.03 50.30
CA LEU A 136 16.70 -17.18 50.80
C LEU A 136 17.30 -15.83 51.17
N LYS A 137 17.19 -14.82 50.30
CA LYS A 137 17.67 -13.45 50.57
C LYS A 137 17.06 -12.89 51.86
N ARG A 138 15.73 -13.02 52.04
CA ARG A 138 15.04 -12.59 53.27
C ARG A 138 15.57 -13.31 54.51
N LYS A 139 15.77 -14.64 54.42
CA LYS A 139 16.37 -15.41 55.53
C LYS A 139 17.76 -14.86 55.88
N TYR A 140 18.64 -14.66 54.90
CA TYR A 140 19.99 -14.15 55.15
C TYR A 140 19.99 -12.74 55.76
N ILE A 141 19.13 -11.82 55.28
CA ILE A 141 19.00 -10.48 55.88
C ILE A 141 18.55 -10.59 57.34
N ASN A 142 17.54 -11.42 57.63
CA ASN A 142 17.08 -11.62 59.00
C ASN A 142 18.18 -12.21 59.89
N PHE A 143 18.96 -13.17 59.40
CA PHE A 143 20.10 -13.74 60.13
C PHE A 143 21.19 -12.69 60.40
N GLY A 144 21.52 -11.83 59.44
CA GLY A 144 22.49 -10.75 59.62
C GLY A 144 22.07 -9.75 60.70
N ASN A 145 20.80 -9.33 60.70
CA ASN A 145 20.26 -8.41 61.71
C ASN A 145 20.28 -9.04 63.12
N LEU A 146 19.97 -10.34 63.23
CA LEU A 146 20.03 -11.09 64.50
C LEU A 146 21.45 -11.24 65.07
N THR A 147 22.49 -11.12 64.25
CA THR A 147 23.89 -11.17 64.72
C THR A 147 24.43 -9.81 65.15
N GLU A 148 23.92 -8.71 64.59
CA GLU A 148 24.28 -7.35 65.00
C GLU A 148 23.65 -7.00 66.37
N ASP A 149 22.40 -7.42 66.62
CA ASP A 149 21.70 -7.19 67.90
C ASP A 149 22.28 -7.98 69.09
N LYS A 150 23.15 -8.98 68.85
CA LYS A 150 23.83 -9.77 69.90
C LYS A 150 25.26 -9.32 70.17
N ALA A 151 25.78 -8.38 69.38
CA ALA A 151 27.14 -7.86 69.50
C ALA A 151 27.22 -6.52 70.27
N THR A 152 26.09 -5.96 70.68
CA THR A 152 25.94 -4.85 71.64
C THR A 152 25.47 -5.36 73.00
#